data_AF-F3CCX3-F1
#
_entry.id   AF-F3CCX3-F1
#
_cell.length_a   1.000
_cell.length_b   1.000
_cell.length_c   1.000
_cell.angle_alpha   90.00
_cell.angle_beta   90.00
_cell.angle_gamma   90.00
#
_symmetry.space_group_name_H-M   'P 1'
#
loop_
_entity.id
_entity.type
_entity.pdbx_description
1 polymer ?
#
loop_
_entity_poly.entity_id
_entity_poly.type
_entity_poly.pdbx_seq_one_letter_code
_entity_poly.pdbx_strand_id
1 'polypeptide(L)'
;GLLTELLDANISRFIWLRQFEVGNNSAAANRLLDKLEFLRSLSLDPQVLAGVPPHRVARLRRQGERYFTDSLQDISSDRRWAIIAVCSVEWEAAIADTVVETHDRIVGKTWREAKRLNDERIGGSKAALTDTLRAFTALGASLLEAHNDGMPLEMAISKSTQWGQLEQLVATGAQLSNTLADDPLAHVGQGYHRFRRYAPRMLRCLKLEAASVAQPLIAAAKAIGEMQALPSIANNVLRPNSKWHRHLRAQDQGDNRLREVAVMFHLRDAFRSGDIWLDHSRRYGDLKQVLVPLVTAQTNTRLAVPLDPQLWLTDRKARLADGLKRLARAARDGTIPHGSIEDGT
;
A
#
# COMPACT_ATOMS: atom_id res chain seq x y z
N GLY A 1 24.53 -12.79 -25.93
CA GLY A 1 24.50 -13.94 -24.99
C GLY A 1 24.80 -13.48 -23.57
N LEU A 2 24.29 -14.13 -22.52
CA LEU A 2 24.36 -13.64 -21.13
C LEU A 2 25.76 -13.25 -20.64
N LEU A 3 26.79 -13.99 -21.07
CA LEU A 3 28.19 -13.80 -20.67
C LEU A 3 29.06 -13.06 -21.69
N THR A 4 28.55 -12.76 -22.88
CA THR A 4 29.39 -12.21 -23.98
C THR A 4 28.88 -10.86 -24.49
N GLU A 5 27.62 -10.55 -24.21
CA GLU A 5 27.00 -9.32 -24.66
C GLU A 5 27.14 -8.24 -23.60
N LEU A 6 27.79 -7.15 -24.01
CA LEU A 6 28.11 -6.00 -23.19
C LEU A 6 27.03 -4.94 -23.39
N LEU A 7 26.52 -4.39 -22.29
CA LEU A 7 25.67 -3.20 -22.31
C LEU A 7 26.53 -1.93 -22.33
N ASP A 8 25.92 -0.76 -22.52
CA ASP A 8 26.59 0.56 -22.67
C ASP A 8 27.66 0.88 -21.60
N ALA A 9 27.60 0.24 -20.42
CA ALA A 9 28.57 0.37 -19.34
C ALA A 9 29.75 -0.63 -19.39
N ASN A 10 29.91 -1.38 -20.48
CA ASN A 10 30.89 -2.48 -20.62
C ASN A 10 30.70 -3.61 -19.58
N ILE A 11 29.46 -3.81 -19.15
CA ILE A 11 29.06 -4.84 -18.19
C ILE A 11 28.32 -5.95 -18.94
N SER A 12 28.62 -7.21 -18.65
CA SER A 12 27.89 -8.35 -19.25
C SER A 12 26.42 -8.36 -18.80
N ARG A 13 25.52 -8.87 -19.66
CA ARG A 13 24.10 -9.04 -19.31
C ARG A 13 23.90 -9.80 -17.99
N PHE A 14 24.75 -10.79 -17.68
CA PHE A 14 24.70 -11.54 -16.43
C PHE A 14 25.00 -10.66 -15.19
N ILE A 15 26.05 -9.82 -15.25
CA ILE A 15 26.38 -8.91 -14.14
C ILE A 15 25.29 -7.83 -13.99
N TRP A 16 24.75 -7.33 -15.10
CA TRP A 16 23.63 -6.40 -15.06
C TRP A 16 22.42 -7.03 -14.35
N LEU A 17 22.05 -8.27 -14.66
CA LEU A 17 20.95 -8.97 -14.00
C LEU A 17 21.16 -9.19 -12.50
N ARG A 18 22.41 -9.37 -12.07
CA ARG A 18 22.77 -9.48 -10.64
C ARG A 18 22.52 -8.18 -9.86
N GLN A 19 22.61 -7.03 -10.51
CA GLN A 19 22.52 -5.72 -9.87
C GLN A 19 21.08 -5.21 -9.88
N PHE A 20 20.37 -5.40 -8.76
CA PHE A 20 19.05 -4.83 -8.54
C PHE A 20 18.85 -4.49 -7.07
N GLU A 21 18.20 -3.36 -6.82
CA GLU A 21 17.84 -2.89 -5.48
C GLU A 21 16.43 -2.30 -5.53
N VAL A 22 15.80 -2.23 -4.35
CA VAL A 22 14.45 -1.70 -4.22
C VAL A 22 14.46 -0.19 -4.48
N GLY A 23 13.71 0.23 -5.51
CA GLY A 23 13.57 1.62 -5.90
C GLY A 23 12.51 2.39 -5.12
N ASN A 24 12.38 3.70 -5.41
CA ASN A 24 11.37 4.57 -4.80
C ASN A 24 10.63 5.47 -5.81
N ASN A 25 10.80 5.23 -7.11
CA ASN A 25 10.26 6.04 -8.19
C ASN A 25 10.00 5.21 -9.46
N SER A 26 9.25 5.78 -10.40
CA SER A 26 8.85 5.09 -11.64
C SER A 26 10.02 4.71 -12.55
N ALA A 27 11.14 5.45 -12.52
CA ALA A 27 12.31 5.12 -13.32
C ALA A 27 13.02 3.88 -12.77
N ALA A 28 13.17 3.78 -11.45
CA ALA A 28 13.70 2.58 -10.80
C ALA A 28 12.80 1.36 -11.04
N ALA A 29 11.47 1.52 -10.98
CA ALA A 29 10.53 0.46 -11.34
C ALA A 29 10.72 -0.02 -12.78
N ASN A 30 10.84 0.90 -13.75
CA ASN A 30 11.08 0.53 -15.15
C ASN A 30 12.41 -0.19 -15.36
N ARG A 31 13.50 0.22 -14.69
CA ARG A 31 14.79 -0.49 -14.77
C ARG A 31 14.72 -1.93 -14.24
N LEU A 32 13.91 -2.17 -13.21
CA LEU A 32 13.65 -3.52 -12.71
C LEU A 32 12.80 -4.32 -13.71
N LEU A 33 11.80 -3.70 -14.33
CA LEU A 33 10.98 -4.33 -15.37
C LEU A 33 11.81 -4.70 -16.62
N ASP A 34 12.80 -3.88 -17.00
CA ASP A 34 13.74 -4.22 -18.10
C ASP A 34 14.45 -5.54 -17.82
N LYS A 35 14.94 -5.74 -16.59
CA LYS A 35 15.61 -6.97 -16.17
C LYS A 35 14.65 -8.17 -16.13
N LEU A 36 13.45 -7.96 -15.58
CA LEU A 36 12.44 -8.99 -15.44
C LEU A 36 11.97 -9.49 -16.81
N GLU A 37 11.66 -8.57 -17.73
CA GLU A 37 11.26 -8.91 -19.10
C GLU A 37 12.39 -9.61 -19.86
N PHE A 38 13.63 -9.18 -19.66
CA PHE A 38 14.77 -9.88 -20.26
C PHE A 38 14.92 -11.32 -19.74
N LEU A 39 14.81 -11.55 -18.44
CA LEU A 39 14.88 -12.91 -17.88
C LEU A 39 13.77 -13.80 -18.43
N ARG A 40 12.58 -13.24 -18.61
CA ARG A 40 11.42 -13.97 -19.14
C ARG A 40 11.50 -14.26 -20.62
N SER A 41 12.16 -13.40 -21.41
CA SER A 41 12.38 -13.68 -22.82
C SER A 41 13.31 -14.88 -23.03
N LEU A 42 14.10 -15.26 -22.02
CA LEU A 42 14.87 -16.52 -22.03
C LEU A 42 13.97 -17.78 -21.96
N SER A 43 12.69 -17.63 -21.60
CA SER A 43 11.69 -18.71 -21.56
C SER A 43 12.14 -19.92 -20.74
N LEU A 44 12.86 -19.67 -19.63
CA LEU A 44 13.29 -20.72 -18.71
C LEU A 44 12.13 -21.12 -17.80
N ASP A 45 11.70 -22.37 -17.89
CA ASP A 45 10.70 -22.94 -16.98
C ASP A 45 11.34 -23.17 -15.60
N PRO A 46 10.80 -22.60 -14.51
CA PRO A 46 11.27 -22.85 -13.14
C PRO A 46 11.27 -24.33 -12.75
N GLN A 47 10.49 -25.19 -13.43
CA GLN A 47 10.52 -26.64 -13.27
C GLN A 47 11.88 -27.27 -13.63
N VAL A 48 12.79 -26.54 -14.30
CA VAL A 48 14.18 -26.97 -14.47
C VAL A 48 14.90 -27.24 -13.14
N LEU A 49 14.41 -26.65 -12.05
CA LEU A 49 14.93 -26.86 -10.69
C LEU A 49 14.14 -27.91 -9.89
N ALA A 50 13.12 -28.54 -10.48
CA ALA A 50 12.32 -29.56 -9.82
C ALA A 50 13.19 -30.75 -9.38
N GLY A 51 12.99 -31.22 -8.15
CA GLY A 51 13.78 -32.31 -7.56
C GLY A 51 15.18 -31.93 -7.12
N VAL A 52 15.66 -30.70 -7.39
CA VAL A 52 16.94 -30.22 -6.88
C VAL A 52 16.75 -29.76 -5.43
N PRO A 53 17.51 -30.31 -4.45
CA PRO A 53 17.40 -29.88 -3.06
C PRO A 53 17.63 -28.37 -2.90
N PRO A 54 16.82 -27.63 -2.11
CA PRO A 54 16.90 -26.17 -1.99
C PRO A 54 18.29 -25.64 -1.59
N HIS A 55 19.01 -26.38 -0.74
CA HIS A 55 20.37 -26.00 -0.34
C HIS A 55 21.39 -26.04 -1.50
N ARG A 56 21.18 -26.90 -2.51
CA ARG A 56 22.02 -26.95 -3.71
C ARG A 56 21.71 -25.79 -4.66
N VAL A 57 20.42 -25.46 -4.84
CA VAL A 57 19.98 -24.26 -5.57
C VAL A 57 20.61 -23.01 -4.95
N ALA A 58 20.49 -22.85 -3.63
CA ALA A 58 21.09 -21.73 -2.90
C ALA A 58 22.62 -21.67 -3.06
N ARG A 59 23.30 -22.82 -3.07
CA ARG A 59 24.76 -22.89 -3.29
C ARG A 59 25.15 -22.42 -4.70
N LEU A 60 24.45 -22.88 -5.73
CA LEU A 60 24.71 -22.49 -7.13
C LEU A 60 24.41 -21.01 -7.36
N ARG A 61 23.31 -20.50 -6.79
CA ARG A 61 22.99 -19.06 -6.82
C ARG A 61 24.12 -18.22 -6.22
N ARG A 62 24.60 -18.58 -5.01
CA ARG A 62 25.73 -17.89 -4.35
C ARG A 62 27.02 -17.94 -5.18
N GLN A 63 27.22 -19.00 -5.96
CA GLN A 63 28.37 -19.08 -6.88
C GLN A 63 28.24 -18.06 -8.01
N GLY A 64 27.07 -17.98 -8.67
CA GLY A 64 26.83 -16.97 -9.70
C GLY A 64 26.85 -15.53 -9.18
N GLU A 65 26.51 -15.31 -7.90
CA GLU A 65 26.67 -13.99 -7.26
C GLU A 65 28.14 -13.60 -7.04
N ARG A 66 29.05 -14.57 -6.89
CA ARG A 66 30.48 -14.33 -6.62
C ARG A 66 31.31 -14.24 -7.89
N TYR A 67 31.03 -15.08 -8.89
CA TYR A 67 31.84 -15.11 -10.10
C TYR A 67 31.63 -13.87 -10.98
N PHE A 68 32.71 -13.39 -11.58
CA PHE A 68 32.66 -12.47 -12.71
C PHE A 68 32.55 -13.26 -14.02
N THR A 69 32.22 -12.55 -15.11
CA THR A 69 31.95 -13.15 -16.42
C THR A 69 33.06 -14.10 -16.86
N ASP A 70 34.32 -13.67 -16.76
CA ASP A 70 35.48 -14.44 -17.22
C ASP A 70 35.67 -15.71 -16.39
N SER A 71 35.53 -15.60 -15.06
CA SER A 71 35.58 -16.75 -14.17
C SER A 71 34.44 -17.75 -14.39
N LEU A 72 33.28 -17.32 -14.92
CA LEU A 72 32.23 -18.25 -15.33
C LEU A 72 32.56 -18.94 -16.65
N GLN A 73 33.21 -18.25 -17.59
CA GLN A 73 33.60 -18.84 -18.88
C GLN A 73 34.62 -19.97 -18.69
N ASP A 74 35.50 -19.88 -17.69
CA ASP A 74 36.54 -20.88 -17.37
C ASP A 74 36.03 -22.16 -16.67
N ILE A 75 34.75 -22.23 -16.29
CA ILE A 75 34.14 -23.40 -15.66
C ILE A 75 33.68 -24.41 -16.71
N SER A 76 33.70 -25.71 -16.36
CA SER A 76 33.14 -26.77 -17.20
C SER A 76 31.71 -26.44 -17.68
N SER A 77 31.40 -26.84 -18.91
CA SER A 77 30.14 -26.51 -19.60
C SER A 77 28.92 -26.75 -18.71
N ASP A 78 28.82 -27.93 -18.12
CA ASP A 78 27.62 -28.39 -17.42
C ASP A 78 27.40 -27.59 -16.12
N ARG A 79 28.50 -27.32 -15.40
CA ARG A 79 28.45 -26.54 -14.17
C ARG A 79 28.17 -25.06 -14.46
N ARG A 80 28.74 -24.52 -15.54
CA ARG A 80 28.45 -23.16 -16.01
C ARG A 80 26.98 -23.00 -16.36
N TRP A 81 26.40 -23.93 -17.11
CA TRP A 81 24.98 -23.93 -17.45
C TRP A 81 24.08 -24.07 -16.22
N ALA A 82 24.43 -24.95 -15.27
CA ALA A 82 23.69 -25.10 -14.02
C ALA A 82 23.67 -23.80 -13.20
N ILE A 83 24.81 -23.09 -13.09
CA ILE A 83 24.88 -21.79 -12.40
C ILE A 83 24.01 -20.75 -13.11
N ILE A 84 24.13 -20.64 -14.44
CA ILE A 84 23.35 -19.67 -15.22
C ILE A 84 21.85 -19.93 -15.09
N ALA A 85 21.41 -21.18 -15.26
CA ALA A 85 20.00 -21.55 -15.17
C ALA A 85 19.44 -21.26 -13.76
N VAL A 86 20.14 -21.66 -12.71
CA VAL A 86 19.75 -21.36 -11.32
C VAL A 86 19.67 -19.86 -11.09
N CYS A 87 20.68 -19.10 -11.49
CA CYS A 87 20.69 -17.64 -11.32
C CYS A 87 19.55 -16.97 -12.09
N SER A 88 19.26 -17.38 -13.32
CA SER A 88 18.17 -16.80 -14.11
C SER A 88 16.82 -17.02 -13.43
N VAL A 89 16.50 -18.24 -13.00
CA VAL A 89 15.22 -18.54 -12.32
C VAL A 89 15.12 -17.80 -10.97
N GLU A 90 16.19 -17.84 -10.17
CA GLU A 90 16.21 -17.23 -8.84
C GLU A 90 16.18 -15.69 -8.89
N TRP A 91 16.87 -15.08 -9.86
CA TRP A 91 16.85 -13.63 -10.03
C TRP A 91 15.54 -13.16 -10.65
N GLU A 92 14.86 -13.96 -11.47
CA GLU A 92 13.53 -13.60 -11.98
C GLU A 92 12.56 -13.41 -10.81
N ALA A 93 12.50 -14.40 -9.91
CA ALA A 93 11.67 -14.35 -8.71
C ALA A 93 12.08 -13.18 -7.79
N ALA A 94 13.38 -12.99 -7.54
CA ALA A 94 13.87 -11.91 -6.67
C ALA A 94 13.64 -10.51 -7.24
N ILE A 95 13.76 -10.34 -8.56
CA ILE A 95 13.47 -9.06 -9.23
C ILE A 95 11.97 -8.79 -9.21
N ALA A 96 11.11 -9.80 -9.43
CA ALA A 96 9.66 -9.65 -9.31
C ALA A 96 9.27 -9.19 -7.89
N ASP A 97 9.88 -9.76 -6.84
CA ASP A 97 9.71 -9.32 -5.46
C ASP A 97 10.15 -7.86 -5.26
N THR A 98 11.28 -7.49 -5.86
CA THR A 98 11.83 -6.13 -5.81
C THR A 98 10.93 -5.12 -6.53
N VAL A 99 10.27 -5.52 -7.62
CA VAL A 99 9.27 -4.70 -8.32
C VAL A 99 8.06 -4.43 -7.42
N VAL A 100 7.54 -5.46 -6.75
CA VAL A 100 6.41 -5.31 -5.80
C VAL A 100 6.79 -4.41 -4.62
N GLU A 101 7.99 -4.56 -4.04
CA GLU A 101 8.45 -3.68 -2.96
C GLU A 101 8.68 -2.23 -3.45
N THR A 102 9.19 -2.06 -4.67
CA THR A 102 9.34 -0.74 -5.29
C THR A 102 7.98 -0.06 -5.47
N HIS A 103 6.98 -0.82 -5.92
CA HIS A 103 5.59 -0.36 -6.02
C HIS A 103 5.05 0.07 -4.64
N ASP A 104 5.25 -0.73 -3.60
CA ASP A 104 4.87 -0.38 -2.22
C ASP A 104 5.49 0.95 -1.78
N ARG A 105 6.80 1.13 -1.99
CA ARG A 105 7.49 2.40 -1.66
C ARG A 105 6.95 3.60 -2.43
N ILE A 106 6.59 3.43 -3.70
CA ILE A 106 5.99 4.49 -4.51
C ILE A 106 4.61 4.87 -3.96
N VAL A 107 3.75 3.90 -3.66
CA VAL A 107 2.42 4.15 -3.06
C VAL A 107 2.57 4.85 -1.70
N GLY A 108 3.47 4.35 -0.85
CA GLY A 108 3.75 4.97 0.46
C GLY A 108 4.29 6.40 0.36
N LYS A 109 5.10 6.71 -0.66
CA LYS A 109 5.54 8.09 -0.95
C LYS A 109 4.37 8.97 -1.41
N THR A 110 3.51 8.48 -2.30
CA THR A 110 2.32 9.21 -2.77
C THR A 110 1.37 9.52 -1.62
N TRP A 111 1.14 8.57 -0.69
CA TRP A 111 0.33 8.82 0.50
C TRP A 111 0.94 9.89 1.41
N ARG A 112 2.26 9.83 1.67
CA ARG A 112 2.94 10.83 2.50
C ARG A 112 2.91 12.23 1.88
N GLU A 113 3.07 12.34 0.57
CA GLU A 113 2.95 13.60 -0.16
C GLU A 113 1.52 14.18 -0.02
N ALA A 114 0.49 13.35 -0.22
CA ALA A 114 -0.90 13.74 -0.06
C ALA A 114 -1.24 14.17 1.37
N LYS A 115 -0.76 13.41 2.37
CA LYS A 115 -0.90 13.76 3.79
C LYS A 115 -0.20 15.07 4.12
N ARG A 116 1.04 15.28 3.64
CA ARG A 116 1.77 16.52 3.87
C ARG A 116 1.02 17.73 3.31
N LEU A 117 0.47 17.64 2.10
CA LEU A 117 -0.33 18.72 1.51
C LEU A 117 -1.58 19.03 2.34
N ASN A 118 -2.28 18.01 2.82
CA ASN A 118 -3.42 18.17 3.70
C ASN A 118 -3.03 18.84 5.03
N ASP A 119 -1.96 18.37 5.66
CA ASP A 119 -1.45 18.89 6.93
C ASP A 119 -0.97 20.35 6.78
N GLU A 120 -0.34 20.70 5.66
CA GLU A 120 0.06 22.08 5.31
C GLU A 120 -1.15 22.98 5.12
N ARG A 121 -2.20 22.49 4.44
CA ARG A 121 -3.45 23.24 4.23
C ARG A 121 -4.19 23.50 5.55
N ILE A 122 -4.28 22.49 6.41
CA ILE A 122 -4.86 22.63 7.76
C ILE A 122 -4.00 23.57 8.60
N GLY A 123 -2.67 23.41 8.55
CA GLY A 123 -1.71 24.25 9.26
C GLY A 123 -1.83 25.73 8.88
N GLY A 124 -1.88 26.04 7.59
CA GLY A 124 -2.05 27.40 7.08
C GLY A 124 -3.41 28.03 7.45
N SER A 125 -4.42 27.21 7.70
CA SER A 125 -5.77 27.67 8.08
C SER A 125 -5.92 27.96 9.58
N LYS A 126 -4.92 27.63 10.42
CA LYS A 126 -5.03 27.77 11.90
C LYS A 126 -5.23 29.21 12.37
N ALA A 127 -4.52 30.17 11.76
CA ALA A 127 -4.66 31.59 12.11
C ALA A 127 -6.07 32.08 11.77
N ALA A 128 -6.50 31.86 10.53
CA ALA A 128 -7.85 32.21 10.08
C ALA A 128 -8.94 31.53 10.93
N LEU A 129 -8.75 30.27 11.32
CA LEU A 129 -9.65 29.56 12.24
C LEU A 129 -9.73 30.25 13.60
N THR A 130 -8.58 30.59 14.19
CA THR A 130 -8.53 31.26 15.50
C THR A 130 -9.19 32.64 15.44
N ASP A 131 -8.94 33.41 14.40
CA ASP A 131 -9.52 34.74 14.23
C ASP A 131 -11.03 34.67 13.98
N THR A 132 -11.49 33.71 13.17
CA THR A 132 -12.92 33.48 12.92
C THR A 132 -13.65 33.05 14.20
N LEU A 133 -13.07 32.14 14.99
CA LEU A 133 -13.63 31.74 16.29
C LEU A 133 -13.67 32.91 17.28
N ARG A 134 -12.63 33.75 17.31
CA ARG A 134 -12.59 34.94 18.17
C ARG A 134 -13.69 35.93 17.77
N ALA A 135 -13.87 36.15 16.48
CA ALA A 135 -14.90 37.05 15.97
C ALA A 135 -16.33 36.51 16.22
N PHE A 136 -16.58 35.21 16.06
CA PHE A 136 -17.85 34.60 16.47
C PHE A 136 -18.10 34.72 17.98
N THR A 137 -17.06 34.54 18.80
CA THR A 137 -17.16 34.71 20.26
C THR A 137 -17.50 36.15 20.63
N ALA A 138 -16.86 37.12 19.99
CA ALA A 138 -17.14 38.54 20.22
C ALA A 138 -18.56 38.92 19.81
N LEU A 139 -19.01 38.46 18.64
CA LEU A 139 -20.40 38.65 18.19
C LEU A 139 -21.40 38.02 19.18
N GLY A 140 -21.14 36.78 19.62
CA GLY A 140 -21.98 36.08 20.59
C GLY A 140 -22.05 36.81 21.93
N ALA A 141 -20.93 37.35 22.42
CA ALA A 141 -20.88 38.13 23.65
C ALA A 141 -21.73 39.41 23.54
N SER A 142 -21.60 40.17 22.45
CA SER A 142 -22.41 41.38 22.22
C SER A 142 -23.91 41.07 22.11
N LEU A 143 -24.28 39.94 21.49
CA LEU A 143 -25.67 39.50 21.41
C LEU A 143 -26.24 39.11 22.79
N LEU A 144 -25.45 38.42 23.62
CA LEU A 144 -25.84 38.04 24.97
C LEU A 144 -25.98 39.27 25.88
N GLU A 145 -25.07 40.25 25.79
CA GLU A 145 -25.13 41.50 26.53
C GLU A 145 -26.40 42.28 26.18
N ALA A 146 -26.69 42.47 24.89
CA ALA A 146 -27.90 43.13 24.43
C ALA A 146 -29.18 42.40 24.87
N HIS A 147 -29.18 41.06 24.87
CA HIS A 147 -30.30 40.27 25.36
C HIS A 147 -30.54 40.49 26.86
N ASN A 148 -29.47 40.49 27.67
CA ASN A 148 -29.55 40.70 29.11
C ASN A 148 -30.01 42.11 29.48
N ASP A 149 -29.61 43.11 28.69
CA ASP A 149 -29.98 44.52 28.89
C ASP A 149 -31.35 44.87 28.29
N GLY A 150 -32.06 43.91 27.69
CA GLY A 150 -33.36 44.13 27.05
C GLY A 150 -33.29 45.02 25.80
N MET A 151 -32.11 45.17 25.20
CA MET A 151 -31.91 45.96 23.98
C MET A 151 -32.30 45.17 22.72
N PRO A 152 -32.77 45.85 21.64
CA PRO A 152 -33.00 45.18 20.37
C PRO A 152 -31.71 44.58 19.81
N LEU A 153 -31.71 43.27 19.53
CA LEU A 153 -30.55 42.55 19.00
C LEU A 153 -30.04 43.13 17.68
N GLU A 154 -30.93 43.75 16.89
CA GLU A 154 -30.61 44.41 15.63
C GLU A 154 -29.71 45.64 15.82
N MET A 155 -29.84 46.35 16.95
CA MET A 155 -28.90 47.40 17.34
C MET A 155 -27.55 46.84 17.80
N ALA A 156 -27.53 45.64 18.38
CA ALA A 156 -26.30 44.99 18.81
C ALA A 156 -25.46 44.53 17.62
N ILE A 157 -26.10 43.91 16.62
CA ILE A 157 -25.44 43.51 15.36
C ILE A 157 -24.93 44.74 14.63
N SER A 158 -25.75 45.77 14.42
CA SER A 158 -25.30 46.99 13.72
C SER A 158 -24.17 47.75 14.45
N LYS A 159 -24.09 47.68 15.78
CA LYS A 159 -22.99 48.27 16.57
C LYS A 159 -21.71 47.43 16.55
N SER A 160 -21.81 46.10 16.62
CA SER A 160 -20.65 45.20 16.75
C SER A 160 -20.10 44.71 15.41
N THR A 161 -20.96 44.51 14.41
CA THR A 161 -20.60 43.86 13.13
C THR A 161 -21.62 44.24 12.05
N GLN A 162 -21.24 45.08 11.09
CA GLN A 162 -22.12 45.40 9.95
C GLN A 162 -22.58 44.10 9.27
N TRP A 163 -23.85 44.00 8.82
CA TRP A 163 -24.42 42.76 8.26
C TRP A 163 -23.52 42.09 7.19
N GLY A 164 -22.84 42.86 6.35
CA GLY A 164 -21.88 42.32 5.37
C GLY A 164 -20.63 41.65 5.97
N GLN A 165 -20.16 42.08 7.15
CA GLN A 165 -19.08 41.42 7.87
C GLN A 165 -19.55 40.08 8.50
N LEU A 166 -20.80 39.99 8.93
CA LEU A 166 -21.38 38.74 9.42
C LEU A 166 -21.52 37.71 8.29
N GLU A 167 -21.95 38.14 7.09
CA GLU A 167 -21.98 37.29 5.90
C GLU A 167 -20.58 36.75 5.55
N GLN A 168 -19.57 37.61 5.58
CA GLN A 168 -18.18 37.20 5.36
C GLN A 168 -17.68 36.23 6.43
N LEU A 169 -18.04 36.45 7.70
CA LEU A 169 -17.68 35.58 8.81
C LEU A 169 -18.29 34.18 8.66
N VAL A 170 -19.56 34.10 8.28
CA VAL A 170 -20.27 32.83 8.01
C VAL A 170 -19.65 32.12 6.82
N ALA A 171 -19.38 32.84 5.72
CA ALA A 171 -18.72 32.28 4.55
C ALA A 171 -17.31 31.74 4.89
N THR A 172 -16.54 32.48 5.67
CA THR A 172 -15.19 32.08 6.13
C THR A 172 -15.27 30.86 7.05
N GLY A 173 -16.21 30.84 7.99
CA GLY A 173 -16.46 29.69 8.86
C GLY A 173 -16.83 28.43 8.08
N ALA A 174 -17.69 28.55 7.07
CA ALA A 174 -18.05 27.43 6.20
C ALA A 174 -16.84 26.93 5.38
N GLN A 175 -16.02 27.81 4.83
CA GLN A 175 -14.80 27.45 4.11
C GLN A 175 -13.77 26.74 5.00
N LEU A 176 -13.58 27.21 6.23
CA LEU A 176 -12.69 26.60 7.21
C LEU A 176 -13.19 25.24 7.67
N SER A 177 -14.49 25.10 7.93
CA SER A 177 -15.11 23.82 8.28
C SER A 177 -14.89 22.77 7.17
N ASN A 178 -15.08 23.15 5.91
CA ASN A 178 -14.79 22.30 4.76
C ASN A 178 -13.30 21.92 4.67
N THR A 179 -12.40 22.86 4.97
CA THR A 179 -10.94 22.63 4.95
C THR A 179 -10.50 21.67 6.05
N LEU A 180 -11.10 21.75 7.24
CA LEU A 180 -10.83 20.85 8.36
C LEU A 180 -11.44 19.47 8.17
N ALA A 181 -12.54 19.36 7.42
CA ALA A 181 -13.18 18.10 7.05
C ALA A 181 -12.53 17.42 5.83
N ASP A 182 -11.49 18.02 5.25
CA ASP A 182 -10.76 17.49 4.09
C ASP A 182 -9.92 16.26 4.49
N ASP A 183 -9.85 15.28 3.59
CA ASP A 183 -9.13 14.01 3.81
C ASP A 183 -7.89 13.99 2.90
N PRO A 184 -6.71 13.53 3.37
CA PRO A 184 -5.56 13.27 2.51
C PRO A 184 -5.87 12.51 1.20
N LEU A 185 -6.90 11.66 1.18
CA LEU A 185 -7.39 10.98 -0.02
C LEU A 185 -7.80 11.93 -1.16
N ALA A 186 -8.18 13.18 -0.87
CA ALA A 186 -8.46 14.19 -1.89
C ALA A 186 -7.23 14.52 -2.75
N HIS A 187 -6.01 14.31 -2.22
CA HIS A 187 -4.77 14.67 -2.90
C HIS A 187 -4.03 13.48 -3.55
N VAL A 188 -4.43 12.23 -3.27
CA VAL A 188 -3.72 11.04 -3.81
C VAL A 188 -3.79 10.93 -5.34
N GLY A 189 -4.81 11.54 -5.96
CA GLY A 189 -4.95 11.61 -7.42
C GLY A 189 -3.75 12.24 -8.13
N GLN A 190 -2.98 13.11 -7.45
CA GLN A 190 -1.75 13.70 -7.99
C GLN A 190 -0.69 12.64 -8.33
N GLY A 191 -0.76 11.46 -7.71
CA GLY A 191 0.10 10.32 -8.01
C GLY A 191 -0.19 9.61 -9.33
N TYR A 192 -1.32 9.90 -10.00
CA TYR A 192 -1.78 9.17 -11.20
C TYR A 192 -0.69 9.03 -12.27
N HIS A 193 -0.10 10.14 -12.73
CA HIS A 193 0.93 10.10 -13.77
C HIS A 193 2.19 9.33 -13.34
N ARG A 194 2.50 9.29 -12.03
CA ARG A 194 3.62 8.50 -11.51
C ARG A 194 3.36 7.00 -11.67
N PHE A 195 2.15 6.55 -11.35
CA PHE A 195 1.74 5.16 -11.56
C PHE A 195 1.70 4.81 -13.04
N ARG A 196 1.09 5.66 -13.87
CA ARG A 196 0.91 5.41 -15.31
C ARG A 196 2.22 5.13 -16.06
N ARG A 197 3.35 5.68 -15.58
CA ARG A 197 4.69 5.46 -16.16
C ARG A 197 5.24 4.03 -16.03
N TYR A 198 4.72 3.20 -15.12
CA TYR A 198 5.24 1.84 -14.91
C TYR A 198 4.15 0.79 -14.67
N ALA A 199 3.01 1.17 -14.09
CA ALA A 199 1.98 0.24 -13.66
C ALA A 199 1.44 -0.65 -14.80
N PRO A 200 1.12 -0.14 -16.01
CA PRO A 200 0.62 -1.01 -17.08
C PRO A 200 1.61 -2.11 -17.45
N ARG A 201 2.90 -1.73 -17.55
CA ARG A 201 3.99 -2.65 -17.86
C ARG A 201 4.20 -3.66 -16.73
N MET A 202 4.21 -3.18 -15.48
CA MET A 202 4.30 -4.02 -14.29
C MET A 202 3.19 -5.07 -14.24
N LEU A 203 1.94 -4.68 -14.52
CA LEU A 203 0.78 -5.55 -14.42
C LEU A 203 0.70 -6.60 -15.54
N ARG A 204 1.23 -6.30 -16.73
CA ARG A 204 1.42 -7.31 -17.78
C ARG A 204 2.57 -8.25 -17.49
N CYS A 205 3.62 -7.73 -16.85
CA CYS A 205 4.78 -8.52 -16.51
C CYS A 205 4.45 -9.44 -15.33
N LEU A 206 4.10 -8.95 -14.15
CA LEU A 206 3.88 -9.82 -12.99
C LEU A 206 2.82 -10.91 -13.25
N LYS A 207 3.18 -12.17 -12.97
CA LYS A 207 2.25 -13.32 -13.03
C LYS A 207 1.43 -13.34 -11.74
N LEU A 208 0.33 -12.59 -11.74
CA LEU A 208 -0.51 -12.40 -10.57
C LEU A 208 -1.51 -13.54 -10.39
N GLU A 209 -1.56 -14.08 -9.18
CA GLU A 209 -2.60 -14.97 -8.70
C GLU A 209 -3.31 -14.33 -7.49
N ALA A 210 -4.54 -14.78 -7.22
CA ALA A 210 -5.35 -14.15 -6.18
C ALA A 210 -6.36 -15.09 -5.54
N ALA A 211 -6.64 -14.83 -4.28
CA ALA A 211 -7.76 -15.42 -3.56
C ALA A 211 -9.09 -14.99 -4.22
N SER A 212 -10.15 -15.77 -3.99
CA SER A 212 -11.48 -15.50 -4.54
C SER A 212 -11.97 -14.08 -4.22
N VAL A 213 -11.67 -13.58 -3.01
CA VAL A 213 -12.03 -12.22 -2.55
C VAL A 213 -11.34 -11.10 -3.34
N ALA A 214 -10.17 -11.36 -3.93
CA ALA A 214 -9.37 -10.37 -4.65
C ALA A 214 -9.53 -10.44 -6.18
N GLN A 215 -10.41 -11.30 -6.70
CA GLN A 215 -10.67 -11.42 -8.15
C GLN A 215 -11.12 -10.11 -8.81
N PRO A 216 -12.01 -9.27 -8.21
CA PRO A 216 -12.34 -7.97 -8.77
C PRO A 216 -11.13 -7.04 -8.94
N LEU A 217 -10.17 -7.12 -8.00
CA LEU A 217 -8.93 -6.33 -8.03
C LEU A 217 -7.99 -6.82 -9.12
N ILE A 218 -7.86 -8.13 -9.33
CA ILE A 218 -7.10 -8.68 -10.48
C ILE A 218 -7.73 -8.26 -11.81
N ALA A 219 -9.06 -8.31 -11.94
CA ALA A 219 -9.73 -7.88 -13.16
C ALA A 219 -9.45 -6.39 -13.47
N ALA A 220 -9.51 -5.54 -12.45
CA ALA A 220 -9.15 -4.13 -12.57
C ALA A 220 -7.68 -3.92 -12.93
N ALA A 221 -6.77 -4.68 -12.29
CA ALA A 221 -5.33 -4.62 -12.57
C ALA A 221 -5.00 -5.07 -14.00
N LYS A 222 -5.65 -6.13 -14.50
CA LYS A 222 -5.52 -6.58 -15.90
C LYS A 222 -5.96 -5.51 -16.89
N ALA A 223 -7.11 -4.86 -16.65
CA ALA A 223 -7.57 -3.76 -17.49
C ALA A 223 -6.56 -2.60 -17.56
N ILE A 224 -5.97 -2.19 -16.42
CA ILE A 224 -4.90 -1.17 -16.39
C ILE A 224 -3.67 -1.65 -17.16
N GLY A 225 -3.29 -2.92 -16.98
CA GLY A 225 -2.22 -3.60 -17.71
C GLY A 225 -2.41 -3.52 -19.22
N GLU A 226 -3.61 -3.80 -19.70
CA GLU A 226 -3.98 -3.79 -21.11
C GLU A 226 -4.31 -2.38 -21.64
N MET A 227 -4.24 -1.36 -20.77
CA MET A 227 -4.62 0.02 -21.08
C MET A 227 -6.08 0.15 -21.56
N GLN A 228 -6.95 -0.72 -21.05
CA GLN A 228 -8.38 -0.72 -21.34
C GLN A 228 -9.16 0.06 -20.27
N ALA A 229 -10.44 0.35 -20.57
CA ALA A 229 -11.35 0.90 -19.58
C ALA A 229 -11.56 -0.08 -18.41
N LEU A 230 -11.64 0.44 -17.19
CA LEU A 230 -11.89 -0.36 -16.00
C LEU A 230 -13.28 -1.02 -16.10
N PRO A 231 -13.40 -2.34 -15.87
CA PRO A 231 -14.67 -3.03 -15.95
C PRO A 231 -15.60 -2.62 -14.80
N SER A 232 -16.91 -2.74 -14.96
CA SER A 232 -17.88 -2.40 -13.91
C SER A 232 -17.67 -3.22 -12.62
N ILE A 233 -17.14 -4.43 -12.72
CA ILE A 233 -16.79 -5.27 -11.55
C ILE A 233 -15.66 -4.66 -10.71
N ALA A 234 -14.85 -3.76 -11.29
CA ALA A 234 -13.83 -3.00 -10.56
C ALA A 234 -14.45 -2.09 -9.49
N ASN A 235 -15.75 -1.82 -9.55
CA ASN A 235 -16.47 -1.10 -8.48
C ASN A 235 -16.48 -1.89 -7.15
N ASN A 236 -16.29 -3.22 -7.20
CA ASN A 236 -16.22 -4.09 -6.03
C ASN A 236 -14.79 -4.30 -5.52
N VAL A 237 -13.80 -3.57 -6.04
CA VAL A 237 -12.42 -3.60 -5.54
C VAL A 237 -12.33 -3.07 -4.11
N LEU A 238 -13.21 -2.14 -3.77
CA LEU A 238 -13.26 -1.51 -2.46
C LEU A 238 -14.15 -2.29 -1.51
N ARG A 239 -13.72 -2.38 -0.25
CA ARG A 239 -14.62 -2.80 0.83
C ARG A 239 -15.83 -1.85 0.93
N PRO A 240 -17.02 -2.32 1.35
CA PRO A 240 -18.22 -1.48 1.44
C PRO A 240 -18.03 -0.20 2.26
N ASN A 241 -17.26 -0.26 3.35
CA ASN A 241 -17.02 0.88 4.25
C ASN A 241 -15.76 1.68 3.91
N SER A 242 -15.24 1.56 2.69
CA SER A 242 -14.02 2.25 2.27
C SER A 242 -14.25 3.76 2.15
N LYS A 243 -13.36 4.56 2.74
CA LYS A 243 -13.36 6.03 2.61
C LYS A 243 -13.22 6.49 1.15
N TRP A 244 -12.61 5.66 0.30
CA TRP A 244 -12.47 5.91 -1.13
C TRP A 244 -13.81 6.09 -1.85
N HIS A 245 -14.90 5.47 -1.38
CA HIS A 245 -16.22 5.59 -2.01
C HIS A 245 -16.70 7.03 -2.12
N ARG A 246 -16.49 7.84 -1.07
CA ARG A 246 -16.87 9.27 -1.08
C ARG A 246 -16.15 10.02 -2.20
N HIS A 247 -14.85 9.79 -2.37
CA HIS A 247 -14.04 10.49 -3.36
C HIS A 247 -14.28 9.98 -4.79
N LEU A 248 -14.51 8.67 -4.96
CA LEU A 248 -14.82 8.09 -6.27
C LEU A 248 -16.20 8.51 -6.81
N ARG A 249 -17.18 8.72 -5.92
CA ARG A 249 -18.51 9.24 -6.30
C ARG A 249 -18.51 10.72 -6.65
N ALA A 250 -17.55 11.48 -6.10
CA ALA A 250 -17.40 12.91 -6.36
C ALA A 250 -16.66 13.23 -7.67
N GLN A 251 -16.12 12.22 -8.38
CA GLN A 251 -15.47 12.44 -9.68
C GLN A 251 -16.48 12.58 -10.82
N ASP A 252 -16.15 13.41 -11.80
CA ASP A 252 -16.93 13.58 -13.03
C ASP A 252 -17.08 12.26 -13.79
N GLN A 253 -18.22 12.11 -14.48
CA GLN A 253 -18.46 10.96 -15.34
C GLN A 253 -17.38 10.93 -16.45
N GLY A 254 -16.53 9.91 -16.42
CA GLY A 254 -15.45 9.71 -17.38
C GLY A 254 -14.03 9.90 -16.83
N ASP A 255 -13.85 10.53 -15.66
CA ASP A 255 -12.55 10.53 -14.99
C ASP A 255 -12.33 9.19 -14.27
N ASN A 256 -11.39 8.39 -14.78
CA ASN A 256 -10.98 7.11 -14.20
C ASN A 256 -9.65 7.19 -13.45
N ARG A 257 -9.02 8.37 -13.38
CA ARG A 257 -7.67 8.52 -12.80
C ARG A 257 -7.63 8.12 -11.33
N LEU A 258 -8.62 8.56 -10.54
CA LEU A 258 -8.67 8.22 -9.12
C LEU A 258 -8.99 6.74 -8.91
N ARG A 259 -9.78 6.12 -9.80
CA ARG A 259 -10.03 4.67 -9.77
C ARG A 259 -8.75 3.88 -10.03
N GLU A 260 -7.96 4.27 -11.02
CA GLU A 260 -6.65 3.63 -11.26
C GLU A 260 -5.72 3.78 -10.05
N VAL A 261 -5.66 4.98 -9.46
CA VAL A 261 -4.88 5.21 -8.22
C VAL A 261 -5.38 4.31 -7.09
N ALA A 262 -6.70 4.18 -6.90
CA ALA A 262 -7.28 3.30 -5.89
C ALA A 262 -6.87 1.84 -6.12
N VAL A 263 -6.92 1.34 -7.36
CA VAL A 263 -6.47 -0.01 -7.71
C VAL A 263 -5.00 -0.20 -7.33
N MET A 264 -4.13 0.78 -7.61
CA MET A 264 -2.72 0.70 -7.22
C MET A 264 -2.51 0.67 -5.70
N PHE A 265 -3.30 1.41 -4.92
CA PHE A 265 -3.25 1.34 -3.45
C PHE A 265 -3.73 -0.02 -2.93
N HIS A 266 -4.83 -0.53 -3.47
CA HIS A 266 -5.39 -1.82 -3.06
C HIS A 266 -4.52 -3.00 -3.49
N LEU A 267 -3.80 -2.89 -4.60
CA LEU A 267 -2.83 -3.90 -5.03
C LEU A 267 -1.69 -4.03 -4.01
N ARG A 268 -1.14 -2.92 -3.51
CA ARG A 268 -0.18 -2.94 -2.39
C ARG A 268 -0.74 -3.66 -1.17
N ASP A 269 -1.96 -3.34 -0.77
CA ASP A 269 -2.57 -3.92 0.43
C ASP A 269 -2.88 -5.42 0.25
N ALA A 270 -3.25 -5.84 -0.96
CA ALA A 270 -3.48 -7.24 -1.32
C ALA A 270 -2.18 -8.06 -1.33
N PHE A 271 -1.06 -7.51 -1.83
CA PHE A 271 0.25 -8.15 -1.71
C PHE A 271 0.72 -8.27 -0.25
N ARG A 272 0.44 -7.27 0.59
CA ARG A 272 0.81 -7.29 2.01
C ARG A 272 0.00 -8.29 2.83
N SER A 273 -1.26 -8.49 2.48
CA SER A 273 -2.16 -9.45 3.14
C SER A 273 -2.01 -10.87 2.62
N GLY A 274 -1.40 -11.06 1.45
CA GLY A 274 -1.33 -12.36 0.77
C GLY A 274 -2.61 -12.72 0.01
N ASP A 275 -3.54 -11.77 -0.16
CA ASP A 275 -4.74 -11.96 -0.98
C ASP A 275 -4.39 -12.01 -2.49
N ILE A 276 -3.26 -11.40 -2.87
CA ILE A 276 -2.63 -11.50 -4.20
C ILE A 276 -1.18 -11.95 -3.99
N TRP A 277 -0.74 -12.89 -4.81
CA TRP A 277 0.62 -13.42 -4.80
C TRP A 277 1.16 -13.59 -6.23
N LEU A 278 2.44 -13.89 -6.33
CA LEU A 278 3.15 -14.23 -7.55
C LEU A 278 3.34 -15.74 -7.60
N ASP A 279 3.11 -16.35 -8.76
CA ASP A 279 3.29 -17.80 -9.00
C ASP A 279 4.70 -18.29 -8.61
N HIS A 280 5.74 -17.53 -8.97
CA HIS A 280 7.14 -17.88 -8.71
C HIS A 280 7.85 -16.76 -7.95
N SER A 281 7.70 -16.76 -6.63
CA SER A 281 8.24 -15.75 -5.73
C SER A 281 8.57 -16.36 -4.37
N ARG A 282 9.53 -15.75 -3.66
CA ARG A 282 9.83 -16.13 -2.27
C ARG A 282 9.07 -15.28 -1.27
N ARG A 283 9.03 -13.95 -1.47
CA ARG A 283 8.45 -13.02 -0.50
C ARG A 283 6.97 -12.79 -0.70
N TYR A 284 6.54 -12.75 -1.95
CA TYR A 284 5.16 -12.52 -2.36
C TYR A 284 4.60 -13.74 -3.09
N GLY A 285 5.10 -14.94 -2.78
CA GLY A 285 4.59 -16.22 -3.31
C GLY A 285 3.37 -16.73 -2.56
N ASP A 286 2.79 -17.83 -3.02
CA ASP A 286 1.68 -18.47 -2.29
C ASP A 286 2.15 -18.94 -0.91
N LEU A 287 1.62 -18.31 0.13
CA LEU A 287 1.94 -18.62 1.53
C LEU A 287 1.73 -20.12 1.84
N LYS A 288 0.77 -20.76 1.19
CA LYS A 288 0.45 -22.19 1.40
C LYS A 288 1.64 -23.09 1.08
N GLN A 289 2.52 -22.69 0.18
CA GLN A 289 3.72 -23.47 -0.17
C GLN A 289 4.78 -23.48 0.95
N VAL A 290 4.72 -22.52 1.87
CA VAL A 290 5.63 -22.41 3.03
C VAL A 290 5.02 -23.05 4.28
N LEU A 291 3.70 -23.24 4.32
CA LEU A 291 3.02 -23.86 5.43
C LEU A 291 3.30 -25.38 5.49
N VAL A 292 3.31 -25.91 6.71
CA VAL A 292 3.38 -27.36 6.92
C VAL A 292 2.08 -27.97 6.39
N PRO A 293 2.15 -29.01 5.53
CA PRO A 293 0.96 -29.71 5.06
C PRO A 293 0.11 -30.22 6.23
N LEU A 294 -1.21 -30.12 6.09
CA LEU A 294 -2.14 -30.50 7.16
C LEU A 294 -1.93 -31.95 7.61
N VAL A 295 -1.67 -32.86 6.67
CA VAL A 295 -1.39 -34.28 6.96
C VAL A 295 -0.18 -34.41 7.90
N THR A 296 0.90 -33.69 7.61
CA THR A 296 2.10 -33.66 8.47
C THR A 296 1.79 -33.06 9.84
N ALA A 297 1.03 -31.97 9.88
CA ALA A 297 0.62 -31.34 11.13
C ALA A 297 -0.23 -32.28 12.00
N GLN A 298 -1.17 -33.02 11.42
CA GLN A 298 -2.04 -33.98 12.12
C GLN A 298 -1.25 -35.13 12.76
N THR A 299 -0.13 -35.55 12.17
CA THR A 299 0.74 -36.58 12.76
C THR A 299 1.60 -36.07 13.91
N ASN A 300 1.67 -34.75 14.13
CA ASN A 300 2.48 -34.15 15.19
C ASN A 300 1.69 -34.06 16.51
N THR A 301 1.99 -34.96 17.44
CA THR A 301 1.35 -35.01 18.77
C THR A 301 1.77 -33.88 19.72
N ARG A 302 2.72 -33.02 19.33
CA ARG A 302 3.26 -31.93 20.17
C ARG A 302 2.75 -30.54 19.78
N LEU A 303 1.68 -30.45 18.98
CA LEU A 303 1.07 -29.17 18.67
C LEU A 303 0.53 -28.51 19.95
N ALA A 304 1.02 -27.31 20.26
CA ALA A 304 0.59 -26.52 21.42
C ALA A 304 -0.80 -25.87 21.24
N VAL A 305 -1.43 -26.08 20.07
CA VAL A 305 -2.73 -25.51 19.69
C VAL A 305 -3.65 -26.62 19.16
N PRO A 306 -4.98 -26.50 19.31
CA PRO A 306 -5.94 -27.45 18.74
C PRO A 306 -5.82 -27.53 17.21
N LEU A 307 -6.08 -28.73 16.66
CA LEU A 307 -6.13 -28.95 15.21
C LEU A 307 -7.35 -28.29 14.56
N ASP A 308 -8.45 -28.15 15.29
CA ASP A 308 -9.64 -27.42 14.81
C ASP A 308 -9.44 -25.91 14.99
N PRO A 309 -9.38 -25.13 13.88
CA PRO A 309 -9.25 -23.69 13.94
C PRO A 309 -10.38 -23.00 14.71
N GLN A 310 -11.60 -23.55 14.68
CA GLN A 310 -12.75 -22.93 15.36
C GLN A 310 -12.64 -23.03 16.87
N LEU A 311 -12.14 -24.15 17.40
CA LEU A 311 -11.85 -24.30 18.82
C LEU A 311 -10.79 -23.29 19.27
N TRP A 312 -9.71 -23.15 18.50
CA TRP A 312 -8.66 -22.18 18.80
C TRP A 312 -9.16 -20.73 18.74
N LEU A 313 -9.91 -20.37 17.70
CA LEU A 313 -10.49 -19.03 17.55
C LEU A 313 -11.47 -18.71 18.67
N THR A 314 -12.28 -19.67 19.10
CA THR A 314 -13.24 -19.50 20.19
C THR A 314 -12.52 -19.26 21.52
N ASP A 315 -11.49 -20.07 21.85
CA ASP A 315 -10.65 -19.85 23.05
C ASP A 315 -9.95 -18.48 23.02
N ARG A 316 -9.36 -18.08 21.88
CA ARG A 316 -8.70 -16.78 21.74
C ARG A 316 -9.68 -15.61 21.90
N LYS A 317 -10.87 -15.70 21.30
CA LYS A 317 -11.93 -14.69 21.46
C LYS A 317 -12.38 -14.57 22.91
N ALA A 318 -12.57 -15.69 23.61
CA ALA A 318 -12.94 -15.70 25.02
C ALA A 318 -11.86 -15.02 25.89
N ARG A 319 -10.60 -15.38 25.69
CA ARG A 319 -9.46 -14.77 26.42
C ARG A 319 -9.31 -13.28 26.14
N LEU A 320 -9.51 -12.86 24.89
CA LEU A 320 -9.49 -11.44 24.51
C LEU A 320 -10.63 -10.70 25.22
N ALA A 321 -11.84 -11.24 25.21
CA ALA A 321 -12.99 -10.64 25.89
C ALA A 321 -12.75 -10.50 27.41
N ASP A 322 -12.19 -11.52 28.06
CA ASP A 322 -11.84 -11.45 29.48
C ASP A 322 -10.67 -10.51 29.76
N GLY A 323 -9.71 -10.40 28.85
CA GLY A 323 -8.66 -9.39 28.90
C GLY A 323 -9.23 -7.97 28.83
N LEU A 324 -10.14 -7.71 27.90
CA LEU A 324 -10.82 -6.42 27.75
C LEU A 324 -11.67 -6.08 28.97
N LYS A 325 -12.39 -7.06 29.56
CA LYS A 325 -13.15 -6.86 30.81
C LYS A 325 -12.23 -6.50 31.98
N ARG A 326 -11.09 -7.17 32.11
CA ARG A 326 -10.09 -6.86 33.14
C ARG A 326 -9.49 -5.46 32.94
N LEU A 327 -9.17 -5.10 31.70
CA LEU A 327 -8.70 -3.77 31.36
C LEU A 327 -9.76 -2.70 31.71
N ALA A 328 -11.02 -2.92 31.35
CA ALA A 328 -12.11 -2.01 31.67
C ALA A 328 -12.39 -1.88 33.19
N ARG A 329 -12.12 -2.93 33.98
CA ARG A 329 -12.16 -2.83 35.44
C ARG A 329 -10.97 -2.02 35.97
N ALA A 330 -9.75 -2.34 35.53
CA ALA A 330 -8.56 -1.57 35.92
C ALA A 330 -8.65 -0.09 35.53
N ALA A 331 -9.26 0.20 34.37
CA ALA A 331 -9.58 1.54 33.89
C ALA A 331 -10.48 2.31 34.87
N ARG A 332 -11.61 1.70 35.27
CA ARG A 332 -12.54 2.29 36.25
C ARG A 332 -11.90 2.49 37.62
N ASP A 333 -11.07 1.54 38.04
CA ASP A 333 -10.44 1.55 39.36
C ASP A 333 -9.15 2.40 39.37
N GLY A 334 -8.75 3.02 38.25
CA GLY A 334 -7.53 3.82 38.12
C GLY A 334 -6.23 3.03 38.30
N THR A 335 -6.27 1.71 38.14
CA THR A 335 -5.15 0.78 38.43
C THR A 335 -4.46 0.26 37.17
N ILE A 336 -4.62 0.92 36.02
CA ILE A 336 -3.91 0.54 34.80
C ILE A 336 -2.40 0.75 35.00
N PRO A 337 -1.56 -0.30 34.91
CA PRO A 337 -0.12 -0.13 35.03
C PRO A 337 0.42 0.63 33.81
N HIS A 338 1.11 1.74 34.08
CA HIS A 338 1.75 2.60 33.07
C HIS A 338 0.81 3.21 32.02
N GLY A 339 -0.47 3.41 32.35
CA GLY A 339 -1.43 4.06 31.46
C GLY A 339 -2.44 4.91 32.21
N SER A 340 -2.77 6.08 31.66
CA SER A 340 -3.88 6.93 32.09
C SER A 340 -4.95 6.95 30.99
N ILE A 341 -6.21 7.11 31.39
CA ILE A 341 -7.29 7.41 30.45
C ILE A 341 -7.27 8.94 30.27
N GLU A 342 -6.87 9.42 29.09
CA GLU A 342 -7.11 10.80 28.69
C GLU A 342 -8.45 10.86 27.95
N ASP A 343 -9.33 11.78 28.36
CA ASP A 343 -10.61 12.11 27.72
C ASP A 343 -11.71 11.02 27.67
N GLY A 344 -11.77 10.12 28.67
CA GLY A 344 -12.87 9.14 28.80
C GLY A 344 -13.59 9.26 30.14
N THR A 345 -14.87 9.67 30.13
CA THR A 345 -15.80 9.40 31.24
C THR A 345 -16.16 7.93 31.31
#